data_AF-A0AAX2EZ88-F1
#
_entry.id   AF-A0AAX2EZ88-F1
#
_cell.length_a   1.000
_cell.length_b   1.000
_cell.length_c   1.000
_cell.angle_alpha   90.00
_cell.angle_beta   90.00
_cell.angle_gamma   90.00
#
_symmetry.space_group_name_H-M   'P 1'
#
loop_
_entity.id
_entity.type
_entity.pdbx_description
1 polymer ?
#
loop_
_entity_poly.entity_id
_entity_poly.type
_entity_poly.pdbx_seq_one_letter_code
_entity_poly.pdbx_strand_id
1 'polypeptide(L)'
;MQKEQLSALMDGETMDSELLAELARDPEMQRTWENYHLIRDSMRGDTADLLHFDISARVMAAIENDAVETATPLIPEAQPAPHQWQKMPFWHKVRPWASQLTQMGVAACVSLAVIVGVQHYNGSTESTQQPEAPVFNTLPMMGKASPVSLGVPSDASSASAGQQQQVQEQRRRINAMLQDYELQRRLHSEQLQFEQAQTQQAAVQVPGNQTLGTQSQ
;
A
#
# COMPACT_ATOMS: atom_id res chain seq x y z
N MET A 1 17.75 10.79 -44.92
CA MET A 1 18.50 9.62 -44.36
C MET A 1 19.34 10.04 -43.15
N GLN A 2 20.67 9.88 -43.08
CA GLN A 2 21.35 9.94 -41.76
C GLN A 2 21.21 11.26 -40.98
N LYS A 3 21.26 12.44 -41.61
CA LYS A 3 21.05 13.73 -40.92
C LYS A 3 19.61 13.92 -40.38
N GLU A 4 18.63 13.26 -41.00
CA GLU A 4 17.23 13.25 -40.57
C GLU A 4 17.02 12.28 -39.40
N GLN A 5 17.63 11.09 -39.45
CA GLN A 5 17.65 10.14 -38.33
C GLN A 5 18.37 10.74 -37.10
N LEU A 6 19.44 11.51 -37.31
CA LEU A 6 20.15 12.25 -36.25
C LEU A 6 19.29 13.37 -35.64
N SER A 7 18.46 14.04 -36.44
CA SER A 7 17.48 15.02 -35.92
C SER A 7 16.43 14.32 -35.07
N ALA A 8 15.85 13.22 -35.56
CA ALA A 8 14.88 12.42 -34.80
C ALA A 8 15.47 11.89 -33.48
N LEU A 9 16.76 11.55 -33.45
CA LEU A 9 17.45 11.17 -32.21
C LEU A 9 17.60 12.37 -31.23
N MET A 10 17.90 13.56 -31.75
CA MET A 10 18.05 14.79 -30.94
C MET A 10 16.73 15.26 -30.30
N ASP A 11 15.62 15.01 -30.99
CA ASP A 11 14.27 15.27 -30.51
C ASP A 11 13.70 14.13 -29.64
N GLY A 12 14.31 12.94 -29.66
CA GLY A 12 13.89 11.76 -28.88
C GLY A 12 12.85 10.87 -29.56
N GLU A 13 12.53 11.13 -30.84
CA GLU A 13 11.57 10.39 -31.66
C GLU A 13 12.12 9.03 -32.16
N THR A 14 13.44 8.80 -32.06
CA THR A 14 14.05 7.48 -32.27
C THR A 14 15.12 7.19 -31.21
N MET A 15 15.21 5.92 -30.79
CA MET A 15 16.26 5.40 -29.90
C MET A 15 16.85 4.13 -30.49
N ASP A 16 17.69 4.31 -31.52
CA ASP A 16 18.42 3.22 -32.16
C ASP A 16 19.86 3.11 -31.62
N SER A 17 20.20 1.94 -31.08
CA SER A 17 21.55 1.63 -30.59
C SER A 17 22.60 1.54 -31.69
N GLU A 18 22.22 1.18 -32.91
CA GLU A 18 23.14 1.08 -34.05
C GLU A 18 23.56 2.49 -34.50
N LEU A 19 22.60 3.39 -34.66
CA LEU A 19 22.83 4.81 -34.95
C LEU A 19 23.70 5.47 -33.86
N LEU A 20 23.44 5.20 -32.57
CA LEU A 20 24.28 5.71 -31.48
C LEU A 20 25.73 5.21 -31.57
N ALA A 21 25.95 3.94 -31.98
CA ALA A 21 27.28 3.39 -32.18
C ALA A 21 27.97 3.95 -33.44
N GLU A 22 27.22 4.32 -34.47
CA GLU A 22 27.71 5.01 -35.67
C GLU A 22 28.11 6.47 -35.35
N LEU A 23 27.23 7.21 -34.66
CA LEU A 23 27.50 8.57 -34.15
C LEU A 23 28.76 8.61 -33.27
N ALA A 24 28.97 7.62 -32.41
CA ALA A 24 30.17 7.54 -31.57
C ALA A 24 31.48 7.32 -32.35
N ARG A 25 31.43 6.99 -33.65
CA ARG A 25 32.59 6.67 -34.49
C ARG A 25 32.82 7.65 -35.65
N ASP A 26 31.76 8.22 -36.21
CA ASP A 26 31.88 9.15 -37.34
C ASP A 26 32.03 10.63 -36.90
N PRO A 27 33.17 11.30 -37.21
CA PRO A 27 33.35 12.71 -36.91
C PRO A 27 32.40 13.65 -37.69
N GLU A 28 31.85 13.29 -38.86
CA GLU A 28 30.89 14.17 -39.55
C GLU A 28 29.54 14.20 -38.82
N MET A 29 29.03 13.03 -38.40
CA MET A 29 27.84 12.93 -37.55
C MET A 29 28.04 13.64 -36.20
N GLN A 30 29.20 13.49 -35.54
CA GLN A 30 29.49 14.21 -34.29
C GLN A 30 29.44 15.74 -34.47
N ARG A 31 30.04 16.25 -35.55
CA ARG A 31 30.01 17.68 -35.86
C ARG A 31 28.61 18.15 -36.27
N THR A 32 27.80 17.29 -36.90
CA THR A 32 26.39 17.59 -37.18
C THR A 32 25.57 17.66 -35.89
N TRP A 33 25.80 16.74 -34.95
CA TRP A 33 25.16 16.70 -33.63
C TRP A 33 25.51 17.93 -32.77
N GLU A 34 26.78 18.34 -32.75
CA GLU A 34 27.27 19.57 -32.12
C GLU A 34 26.52 20.80 -32.68
N ASN A 35 26.48 20.94 -34.01
CA ASN A 35 25.80 22.06 -34.67
C ASN A 35 24.29 22.08 -34.37
N TYR A 36 23.62 20.93 -34.31
CA TYR A 36 22.19 20.86 -34.01
C TYR A 36 21.87 21.32 -32.58
N HIS A 37 22.70 20.95 -31.60
CA HIS A 37 22.56 21.44 -30.23
C HIS A 37 22.87 22.95 -30.13
N LEU A 38 23.94 23.41 -30.76
CA LEU A 38 24.27 24.84 -30.81
C LEU A 38 23.13 25.70 -31.42
N ILE A 39 22.49 25.23 -32.49
CA ILE A 39 21.33 25.88 -33.09
C ILE A 39 20.14 25.86 -32.13
N ARG A 40 19.85 24.72 -31.49
CA ARG A 40 18.77 24.55 -30.51
C ARG A 40 18.90 25.53 -29.34
N ASP A 41 20.08 25.63 -28.76
CA ASP A 41 20.36 26.46 -27.60
C ASP A 41 20.35 27.94 -27.98
N SER A 42 20.90 28.29 -29.15
CA SER A 42 20.83 29.64 -29.73
C SER A 42 19.39 30.09 -29.99
N MET A 43 18.53 29.21 -30.53
CA MET A 43 17.10 29.49 -30.75
C MET A 43 16.30 29.66 -29.44
N ARG A 44 16.75 29.06 -28.34
CA ARG A 44 16.13 29.22 -27.00
C ARG A 44 16.64 30.44 -26.23
N GLY A 45 17.80 30.97 -26.61
CA GLY A 45 18.53 31.96 -25.82
C GLY A 45 19.32 31.34 -24.65
N ASP A 46 19.54 30.03 -24.66
CA ASP A 46 20.27 29.27 -23.63
C ASP A 46 21.81 29.36 -23.81
N THR A 47 22.30 30.26 -24.67
CA THR A 47 23.73 30.50 -24.94
C THR A 47 24.31 31.56 -24.00
N ALA A 48 25.47 31.27 -23.41
CA ALA A 48 26.24 32.25 -22.64
C ALA A 48 26.81 33.39 -23.53
N ASP A 49 27.05 34.56 -22.93
CA ASP A 49 27.67 35.74 -23.59
C ASP A 49 29.01 35.44 -24.29
N LEU A 50 29.74 34.42 -23.82
CA LEU A 50 31.00 33.95 -24.37
C LEU A 50 30.90 32.45 -24.71
N LEU A 51 30.79 32.15 -26.01
CA LEU A 51 30.76 30.78 -26.53
C LEU A 51 32.15 30.13 -26.47
N HIS A 52 32.22 28.95 -25.88
CA HIS A 52 33.43 28.13 -25.77
C HIS A 52 33.21 26.80 -26.51
N PHE A 53 33.87 26.62 -27.66
CA PHE A 53 33.72 25.43 -28.51
C PHE A 53 34.61 24.24 -28.10
N ASP A 54 35.41 24.40 -27.04
CA ASP A 54 36.38 23.40 -26.56
C ASP A 54 35.94 22.66 -25.28
N ILE A 55 34.75 22.96 -24.75
CA ILE A 55 34.25 22.39 -23.48
C ILE A 55 34.22 20.85 -23.55
N SER A 56 33.63 20.29 -24.59
CA SER A 56 33.52 18.83 -24.79
C SER A 56 34.90 18.17 -24.85
N ALA A 57 35.83 18.74 -25.61
CA ALA A 57 37.21 18.25 -25.71
C ALA A 57 37.95 18.30 -24.35
N ARG A 58 37.80 19.39 -23.60
CA ARG A 58 38.39 19.54 -22.26
C ARG A 58 37.81 18.57 -21.24
N VAL A 59 36.50 18.31 -21.29
CA VAL A 59 35.83 17.32 -20.43
C VAL A 59 36.29 15.90 -20.80
N MET A 60 36.36 15.56 -22.09
CA MET A 60 36.87 14.26 -22.53
C MET A 60 38.32 14.02 -22.10
N ALA A 61 39.18 15.03 -22.24
CA ALA A 61 40.57 14.96 -21.76
C ALA A 61 40.65 14.82 -20.22
N ALA A 62 39.75 15.45 -19.47
CA ALA A 62 39.68 15.26 -18.01
C ALA A 62 39.27 13.82 -17.65
N ILE A 63 38.26 13.26 -18.32
CA ILE A 63 37.78 11.88 -18.13
C ILE A 63 38.86 10.85 -18.46
N GLU A 64 39.63 11.07 -19.54
CA GLU A 64 40.73 10.18 -19.94
C GLU A 64 41.85 10.15 -18.89
N ASN A 65 42.12 11.26 -18.22
CA ASN A 65 43.07 11.32 -17.09
C ASN A 65 42.49 10.71 -15.80
N ASP A 66 41.22 10.95 -15.50
CA ASP A 66 40.54 10.47 -14.27
C ASP A 66 40.35 8.94 -14.26
N ALA A 67 40.20 8.32 -15.44
CA ALA A 67 40.11 6.87 -15.59
C ALA A 67 41.34 6.07 -15.10
N VAL A 68 42.45 6.75 -14.79
CA VAL A 68 43.68 6.15 -14.24
C VAL A 68 43.69 6.14 -12.70
N GLU A 69 42.93 7.03 -12.05
CA GLU A 69 42.73 7.02 -10.59
C GLU A 69 41.79 5.86 -10.24
N THR A 70 42.39 4.67 -10.05
CA THR A 70 41.69 3.43 -9.69
C THR A 70 40.61 3.67 -8.65
N ALA A 71 39.37 3.32 -9.00
CA ALA A 71 38.19 3.42 -8.14
C ALA A 71 38.55 3.07 -6.70
N THR A 72 38.43 4.07 -5.81
CA THR A 72 38.55 3.86 -4.36
C THR A 72 37.62 2.69 -4.04
N PRO A 73 38.08 1.61 -3.39
CA PRO A 73 37.26 0.44 -3.20
C PRO A 73 36.02 0.87 -2.44
N LEU A 74 34.87 0.84 -3.13
CA LEU A 74 33.57 1.19 -2.57
C LEU A 74 33.43 0.34 -1.32
N ILE A 75 33.60 0.96 -0.15
CA ILE A 75 33.38 0.31 1.13
C ILE A 75 31.98 -0.26 1.03
N PRO A 76 31.77 -1.59 1.07
CA PRO A 76 30.45 -2.14 0.95
C PRO A 76 29.68 -1.69 2.19
N GLU A 77 28.89 -0.63 2.06
CA GLU A 77 28.03 -0.19 3.14
C GLU A 77 27.07 -1.34 3.39
N ALA A 78 27.29 -2.03 4.51
CA ALA A 78 26.65 -3.30 4.77
C ALA A 78 25.16 -3.05 4.98
N GLN A 79 24.36 -3.20 3.91
CA GLN A 79 22.92 -3.06 3.98
C GLN A 79 22.41 -3.92 5.14
N PRO A 80 21.65 -3.35 6.09
CA PRO A 80 21.21 -4.08 7.27
C PRO A 80 20.27 -5.20 6.84
N ALA A 81 20.82 -6.41 6.76
CA ALA A 81 20.13 -7.57 6.24
C ALA A 81 18.82 -7.81 7.01
N PRO A 82 17.74 -8.29 6.35
CA PRO A 82 16.37 -8.29 6.87
C PRO A 82 16.11 -9.28 8.03
N HIS A 83 17.15 -9.77 8.70
CA HIS A 83 17.07 -10.54 9.95
C HIS A 83 17.42 -9.70 11.20
N GLN A 84 17.97 -8.48 11.03
CA GLN A 84 18.40 -7.65 12.17
C GLN A 84 17.24 -6.86 12.81
N TRP A 85 16.25 -6.43 12.02
CA TRP A 85 15.10 -5.66 12.55
C TRP A 85 14.35 -6.44 13.64
N GLN A 86 14.15 -7.74 13.45
CA GLN A 86 13.41 -8.60 14.38
C GLN A 86 14.09 -8.74 15.76
N LYS A 87 15.38 -8.39 15.88
CA LYS A 87 16.14 -8.37 17.13
C LYS A 87 16.14 -7.01 17.83
N MET A 88 15.59 -5.95 17.21
CA MET A 88 15.61 -4.62 17.83
C MET A 88 14.53 -4.50 18.91
N PRO A 89 14.83 -3.90 20.09
CA PRO A 89 13.96 -3.93 21.26
C PRO A 89 12.61 -3.22 21.08
N PHE A 90 12.48 -2.35 20.06
CA PHE A 90 11.20 -1.70 19.73
C PHE A 90 10.22 -2.64 19.01
N TRP A 91 10.68 -3.62 18.22
CA TRP A 91 9.79 -4.55 17.51
C TRP A 91 8.97 -5.43 18.46
N HIS A 92 9.53 -5.78 19.61
CA HIS A 92 8.79 -6.46 20.68
C HIS A 92 7.64 -5.63 21.26
N LYS A 93 7.74 -4.29 21.22
CA LYS A 93 6.67 -3.38 21.71
C LYS A 93 5.55 -3.17 20.69
N VAL A 94 5.84 -3.18 19.39
CA VAL A 94 4.82 -3.00 18.33
C VAL A 94 4.15 -4.30 17.88
N ARG A 95 4.80 -5.46 18.06
CA ARG A 95 4.24 -6.78 17.70
C ARG A 95 2.84 -7.09 18.28
N PRO A 96 2.49 -6.72 19.53
CA PRO A 96 1.15 -6.95 20.07
C PRO A 96 0.06 -6.09 19.43
N TRP A 97 0.42 -4.90 18.93
CA TRP A 97 -0.51 -3.96 18.28
C TRP A 97 -0.66 -4.25 16.77
N ALA A 98 0.38 -4.79 16.15
CA ALA A 98 0.37 -5.16 14.73
C ALA A 98 -0.77 -6.13 14.36
N SER A 99 -1.09 -7.11 15.22
CA SER A 99 -2.22 -8.02 14.99
C SER A 99 -3.59 -7.32 15.01
N GLN A 100 -3.74 -6.29 15.85
CA GLN A 100 -4.96 -5.48 15.94
C GLN A 100 -5.10 -4.56 14.72
N LEU A 101 -3.99 -3.97 14.24
CA LEU A 101 -3.97 -3.23 12.99
C LEU A 101 -4.33 -4.10 11.79
N THR A 102 -3.83 -5.34 11.71
CA THR A 102 -4.19 -6.26 10.61
C THR A 102 -5.68 -6.57 10.62
N GLN A 103 -6.29 -6.80 11.79
CA GLN A 103 -7.74 -7.03 11.90
C GLN A 103 -8.55 -5.80 11.47
N MET A 104 -8.15 -4.60 11.91
CA MET A 104 -8.78 -3.34 11.51
C MET A 104 -8.65 -3.10 10.00
N GLY A 105 -7.47 -3.36 9.42
CA GLY A 105 -7.17 -3.20 8.00
C GLY A 105 -8.04 -4.11 7.12
N VAL A 106 -8.18 -5.39 7.47
CA VAL A 106 -9.06 -6.32 6.74
C VAL A 106 -10.52 -5.86 6.78
N ALA A 107 -11.03 -5.47 7.95
CA ALA A 107 -12.40 -4.97 8.10
C ALA A 107 -12.64 -3.67 7.31
N ALA A 108 -11.68 -2.74 7.34
CA ALA A 108 -11.75 -1.48 6.60
C ALA A 108 -11.69 -1.71 5.08
N CYS A 109 -10.81 -2.58 4.59
CA CYS A 109 -10.70 -2.90 3.16
C CYS A 109 -11.97 -3.59 2.63
N VAL A 110 -12.56 -4.54 3.38
CA VAL A 110 -13.83 -5.18 2.98
C VAL A 110 -14.96 -4.16 2.98
N SER A 111 -15.02 -3.26 3.98
CA SER A 111 -16.04 -2.20 4.05
C SER A 111 -15.91 -1.21 2.89
N LEU A 112 -14.68 -0.78 2.57
CA LEU A 112 -14.40 0.10 1.43
C LEU A 112 -14.74 -0.58 0.10
N ALA A 113 -14.38 -1.86 -0.09
CA ALA A 113 -14.71 -2.62 -1.30
C ALA A 113 -16.22 -2.74 -1.51
N VAL A 114 -17.01 -2.91 -0.44
CA VAL A 114 -18.49 -2.91 -0.52
C VAL A 114 -19.02 -1.52 -0.88
N ILE A 115 -18.54 -0.45 -0.24
CA ILE A 115 -19.01 0.92 -0.50
C ILE A 115 -18.65 1.36 -1.93
N VAL A 116 -17.40 1.16 -2.35
CA VAL A 116 -16.92 1.49 -3.70
C VAL A 116 -17.56 0.58 -4.74
N GLY A 117 -17.78 -0.70 -4.45
CA GLY A 117 -18.49 -1.61 -5.34
C GLY A 117 -19.93 -1.19 -5.61
N VAL A 118 -20.66 -0.75 -4.56
CA VAL A 118 -22.03 -0.21 -4.70
C VAL A 118 -22.04 1.12 -5.45
N GLN A 119 -21.07 2.01 -5.21
CA GLN A 119 -20.95 3.27 -5.97
C GLN A 119 -20.55 3.05 -7.43
N HIS A 120 -19.62 2.13 -7.73
CA HIS A 120 -19.22 1.79 -9.10
C HIS A 120 -20.35 1.08 -9.87
N TYR A 121 -21.22 0.34 -9.19
CA TYR A 121 -22.37 -0.32 -9.81
C TYR A 121 -23.52 0.66 -10.14
N ASN A 122 -23.73 1.71 -9.33
CA ASN A 122 -24.75 2.75 -9.56
C ASN A 122 -24.24 4.02 -10.26
N GLY A 123 -22.92 4.22 -10.35
CA GLY A 123 -22.31 5.49 -10.79
C GLY A 123 -22.20 5.70 -12.29
N SER A 124 -22.65 4.74 -13.10
CA SER A 124 -22.55 4.79 -14.58
C SER A 124 -23.88 5.17 -15.25
N THR A 125 -24.55 6.23 -14.76
CA THR A 125 -25.57 6.97 -15.51
C THR A 125 -25.49 8.47 -15.20
N GLU A 126 -25.68 9.30 -16.23
CA GLU A 126 -25.27 10.70 -16.26
C GLU A 126 -26.34 11.70 -15.78
N SER A 127 -25.88 12.91 -15.46
CA SER A 127 -26.56 14.20 -15.71
C SER A 127 -27.88 14.55 -15.00
N THR A 128 -27.78 15.55 -14.11
CA THR A 128 -28.74 16.66 -13.87
C THR A 128 -30.14 16.40 -13.26
N GLN A 129 -30.46 17.25 -12.27
CA GLN A 129 -31.79 17.62 -11.71
C GLN A 129 -32.35 16.81 -10.52
N GLN A 130 -32.17 17.45 -9.35
CA GLN A 130 -32.88 17.34 -8.06
C GLN A 130 -34.11 18.30 -8.07
N PRO A 131 -35.11 18.27 -7.15
CA PRO A 131 -35.57 17.27 -6.15
C PRO A 131 -37.08 16.89 -6.26
N GLU A 132 -37.49 15.75 -5.66
CA GLU A 132 -38.42 15.72 -4.49
C GLU A 132 -38.58 14.28 -3.96
N ALA A 133 -39.22 14.14 -2.79
CA ALA A 133 -39.24 12.91 -1.99
C ALA A 133 -40.45 11.98 -2.32
N PRO A 134 -40.77 10.96 -1.50
CA PRO A 134 -40.17 9.63 -1.53
C PRO A 134 -41.21 8.54 -1.90
N VAL A 135 -40.94 7.29 -1.49
CA VAL A 135 -41.83 6.10 -1.42
C VAL A 135 -41.65 5.04 -2.52
N PHE A 136 -41.49 3.79 -2.04
CA PHE A 136 -41.39 2.56 -2.80
C PHE A 136 -42.74 2.13 -3.39
N ASN A 137 -42.76 1.66 -4.66
CA ASN A 137 -43.78 0.73 -5.18
C ASN A 137 -43.19 -0.04 -6.39
N THR A 138 -42.73 -1.28 -6.25
CA THR A 138 -43.46 -2.58 -6.32
C THR A 138 -43.64 -3.17 -7.72
N LEU A 139 -43.29 -4.46 -7.84
CA LEU A 139 -43.57 -5.41 -8.94
C LEU A 139 -42.72 -5.26 -10.23
N PRO A 140 -41.61 -6.01 -10.36
CA PRO A 140 -41.10 -6.34 -11.69
C PRO A 140 -42.11 -7.24 -12.41
N MET A 141 -42.55 -6.80 -13.59
CA MET A 141 -43.38 -7.60 -14.49
C MET A 141 -42.54 -8.78 -15.03
N MET A 142 -42.93 -10.01 -14.68
CA MET A 142 -42.34 -11.30 -15.07
C MET A 142 -40.91 -11.62 -14.57
N GLY A 143 -40.83 -12.43 -13.51
CA GLY A 143 -39.62 -13.18 -13.13
C GLY A 143 -39.47 -13.37 -11.63
N LYS A 144 -39.44 -14.62 -11.15
CA LYS A 144 -39.27 -14.96 -9.72
C LYS A 144 -37.77 -15.11 -9.38
N ALA A 145 -37.35 -14.64 -8.21
CA ALA A 145 -36.06 -15.00 -7.61
C ALA A 145 -36.29 -15.55 -6.19
N SER A 146 -36.26 -16.88 -6.07
CA SER A 146 -36.30 -17.63 -4.79
C SER A 146 -34.89 -17.76 -4.19
N PRO A 147 -34.77 -18.06 -2.87
CA PRO A 147 -33.55 -17.80 -2.10
C PRO A 147 -32.54 -18.95 -2.08
N VAL A 148 -31.34 -18.69 -1.53
CA VAL A 148 -30.33 -19.72 -1.23
C VAL A 148 -29.95 -19.69 0.26
N SER A 149 -30.62 -20.53 1.06
CA SER A 149 -30.04 -21.14 2.26
C SER A 149 -30.42 -22.64 2.21
N LEU A 150 -29.55 -23.53 2.71
CA LEU A 150 -29.53 -24.94 2.32
C LEU A 150 -30.90 -25.65 2.49
N GLY A 151 -31.56 -26.03 1.39
CA GLY A 151 -32.90 -26.59 1.49
C GLY A 151 -33.70 -26.98 0.23
N VAL A 152 -33.07 -27.39 -0.87
CA VAL A 152 -33.76 -28.13 -1.99
C VAL A 152 -34.75 -27.25 -2.82
N PRO A 153 -35.25 -27.69 -4.00
CA PRO A 153 -35.39 -26.80 -5.15
C PRO A 153 -36.60 -25.85 -5.08
N SER A 154 -36.51 -24.81 -5.90
CA SER A 154 -37.64 -23.96 -6.29
C SER A 154 -38.87 -24.79 -6.66
N ASP A 155 -39.99 -24.55 -5.99
CA ASP A 155 -41.00 -23.70 -6.62
C ASP A 155 -41.97 -23.07 -5.59
N ALA A 156 -42.86 -22.22 -6.10
CA ALA A 156 -43.88 -21.53 -5.33
C ALA A 156 -44.81 -22.49 -4.56
N SER A 157 -45.15 -22.13 -3.32
CA SER A 157 -46.52 -21.81 -2.90
C SER A 157 -46.65 -21.63 -1.39
N SER A 158 -47.74 -20.95 -0.98
CA SER A 158 -48.19 -20.76 0.41
C SER A 158 -47.19 -20.11 1.39
N ALA A 159 -47.48 -18.86 1.74
CA ALA A 159 -47.07 -18.34 3.04
C ALA A 159 -47.66 -19.22 4.15
N SER A 160 -46.84 -19.70 5.08
CA SER A 160 -47.31 -20.34 6.30
C SER A 160 -47.05 -19.42 7.49
N ALA A 161 -48.12 -19.02 8.19
CA ALA A 161 -48.01 -18.18 9.40
C ALA A 161 -47.18 -18.86 10.51
N GLY A 162 -47.11 -20.20 10.48
CA GLY A 162 -46.23 -21.00 11.34
C GLY A 162 -44.74 -20.67 11.19
N GLN A 163 -44.26 -20.32 9.98
CA GLN A 163 -42.86 -19.93 9.79
C GLN A 163 -42.53 -18.64 10.53
N GLN A 164 -43.44 -17.66 10.53
CA GLN A 164 -43.27 -16.42 11.27
C GLN A 164 -43.35 -16.62 12.79
N GLN A 165 -44.24 -17.50 13.27
CA GLN A 165 -44.30 -17.86 14.69
C GLN A 165 -43.02 -18.55 15.16
N GLN A 166 -42.47 -19.50 14.38
CA GLN A 166 -41.20 -20.16 14.70
C GLN A 166 -40.01 -19.18 14.76
N VAL A 167 -39.94 -18.21 13.82
CA VAL A 167 -38.91 -17.16 13.84
C VAL A 167 -39.07 -16.23 15.06
N GLN A 168 -40.29 -15.93 15.48
CA GLN A 168 -40.53 -15.14 16.69
C GLN A 168 -40.16 -15.91 17.97
N GLU A 169 -40.42 -17.22 18.04
CA GLU A 169 -39.96 -18.06 19.15
C GLU A 169 -38.43 -18.16 19.21
N GLN A 170 -37.74 -18.34 18.06
CA GLN A 170 -36.28 -18.30 18.01
C GLN A 170 -35.74 -16.96 18.54
N ARG A 171 -36.32 -15.83 18.11
CA ARG A 171 -35.91 -14.50 18.60
C ARG A 171 -36.13 -14.34 20.11
N ARG A 172 -37.24 -14.84 20.66
CA ARG A 172 -37.50 -14.84 22.11
C ARG A 172 -36.47 -15.68 22.88
N ARG A 173 -36.12 -16.87 22.37
CA ARG A 173 -35.10 -17.75 22.99
C ARG A 173 -33.70 -17.13 22.96
N ILE A 174 -33.32 -16.50 21.84
CA ILE A 174 -32.02 -15.81 21.70
C ILE A 174 -31.91 -14.62 22.66
N ASN A 175 -32.96 -13.80 22.78
CA ASN A 175 -32.98 -12.67 23.71
C ASN A 175 -32.89 -13.11 25.18
N ALA A 176 -33.52 -14.24 25.55
CA ALA A 176 -33.40 -14.82 26.88
C ALA A 176 -31.97 -15.33 27.18
N MET A 177 -31.36 -16.07 26.24
CA MET A 177 -29.98 -16.54 26.39
C MET A 177 -28.97 -15.38 26.52
N LEU A 178 -29.19 -14.27 25.82
CA LEU A 178 -28.30 -13.10 25.91
C LEU A 178 -28.36 -12.44 27.29
N GLN A 179 -29.56 -12.30 27.86
CA GLN A 179 -29.74 -11.74 29.20
C GLN A 179 -29.14 -12.64 30.30
N ASP A 180 -29.31 -13.95 30.17
CA ASP A 180 -28.73 -14.93 31.10
C ASP A 180 -27.19 -14.95 31.03
N TYR A 181 -26.62 -14.89 29.82
CA TYR A 181 -25.18 -14.79 29.61
C TYR A 181 -24.57 -13.53 30.26
N GLU A 182 -25.25 -12.38 30.17
CA GLU A 182 -24.82 -11.15 30.84
C GLU A 182 -24.89 -11.25 32.37
N LEU A 183 -25.91 -11.90 32.93
CA LEU A 183 -26.04 -12.14 34.36
C LEU A 183 -24.92 -13.06 34.86
N GLN A 184 -24.71 -14.20 34.19
CA GLN A 184 -23.67 -15.17 34.54
C GLN A 184 -22.28 -14.52 34.50
N ARG A 185 -22.02 -13.67 33.49
CA ARG A 185 -20.74 -12.96 33.37
C ARG A 185 -20.49 -11.97 34.51
N ARG A 186 -21.53 -11.32 35.05
CA ARG A 186 -21.41 -10.43 36.22
C ARG A 186 -21.14 -11.21 37.50
N LEU A 187 -21.92 -12.27 37.78
CA LEU A 187 -21.71 -13.13 38.95
C LEU A 187 -20.29 -13.73 38.97
N HIS A 188 -19.81 -14.23 37.83
CA HIS A 188 -18.46 -14.78 37.71
C HIS A 188 -17.37 -13.69 37.91
N SER A 189 -17.64 -12.44 37.50
CA SER A 189 -16.71 -11.33 37.72
C SER A 189 -16.64 -10.88 39.19
N GLU A 190 -17.74 -10.91 39.95
CA GLU A 190 -17.71 -10.64 41.39
C GLU A 190 -16.96 -11.75 42.15
N GLN A 191 -17.18 -13.03 41.80
CA GLN A 191 -16.48 -14.15 42.44
C GLN A 191 -14.95 -14.03 42.31
N LEU A 192 -14.45 -13.61 41.14
CA LEU A 192 -13.01 -13.36 40.93
C LEU A 192 -12.48 -12.15 41.72
N GLN A 193 -13.30 -11.13 41.99
CA GLN A 193 -12.89 -9.98 42.81
C GLN A 193 -12.77 -10.34 44.29
N PHE A 194 -13.66 -11.18 44.82
CA PHE A 194 -13.52 -11.71 46.19
C PHE A 194 -12.26 -12.55 46.36
N GLU A 195 -11.85 -13.32 45.35
CA GLU A 195 -10.62 -14.13 45.38
C GLU A 195 -9.34 -13.27 45.30
N GLN A 196 -9.33 -12.20 44.50
CA GLN A 196 -8.18 -11.29 44.40
C GLN A 196 -7.98 -10.38 45.63
N ALA A 197 -9.05 -10.00 46.32
CA ALA A 197 -8.95 -9.21 47.55
C ALA A 197 -8.18 -9.95 48.66
N GLN A 198 -8.16 -11.28 48.63
CA GLN A 198 -7.51 -12.12 49.63
C GLN A 198 -5.99 -12.31 49.42
N THR A 199 -5.46 -11.99 48.23
CA THR A 199 -4.07 -12.35 47.83
C THR A 199 -3.06 -11.19 47.85
N GLN A 200 -3.48 -9.93 47.94
CA GLN A 200 -2.57 -8.77 47.78
C GLN A 200 -1.76 -8.35 49.02
N GLN A 201 -1.96 -8.93 50.20
CA GLN A 201 -1.33 -8.45 51.45
C GLN A 201 0.13 -8.93 51.69
N ALA A 202 0.79 -9.60 50.73
CA ALA A 202 1.87 -10.55 51.07
C ALA A 202 3.35 -10.20 50.75
N ALA A 203 3.74 -9.20 49.93
CA ALA A 203 5.17 -9.06 49.54
C ALA A 203 5.67 -7.68 49.02
N VAL A 204 6.61 -7.01 49.74
CA VAL A 204 7.46 -5.87 49.25
C VAL A 204 8.83 -5.75 50.01
N GLN A 205 9.90 -5.29 49.30
CA GLN A 205 11.33 -4.99 49.66
C GLN A 205 12.37 -6.10 49.30
N VAL A 206 13.72 -5.95 49.22
CA VAL A 206 14.74 -4.93 49.65
C VAL A 206 15.92 -4.83 48.59
N PRO A 207 16.66 -3.71 48.41
CA PRO A 207 17.76 -3.57 47.39
C PRO A 207 19.19 -3.13 47.88
N GLY A 208 20.30 -3.49 47.18
CA GLY A 208 21.61 -2.77 47.27
C GLY A 208 22.98 -3.42 46.85
N ASN A 209 23.58 -2.95 45.73
CA ASN A 209 25.00 -2.72 45.30
C ASN A 209 26.20 -3.75 45.24
N GLN A 210 27.10 -3.51 44.24
CA GLN A 210 28.54 -3.89 44.03
C GLN A 210 28.96 -5.39 43.77
N THR A 211 30.04 -5.80 43.05
CA THR A 211 31.06 -5.23 42.10
C THR A 211 31.93 -6.36 41.42
N LEU A 212 32.60 -6.06 40.27
CA LEU A 212 33.96 -6.51 39.81
C LEU A 212 34.26 -7.92 39.20
N GLY A 213 35.07 -7.92 38.10
CA GLY A 213 35.94 -9.02 37.58
C GLY A 213 35.32 -9.96 36.52
N THR A 214 36.00 -10.51 35.48
CA THR A 214 37.39 -10.39 34.94
C THR A 214 37.41 -10.66 33.41
N GLN A 215 38.56 -10.49 32.74
CA GLN A 215 38.78 -10.60 31.28
C GLN A 215 39.47 -11.92 30.87
N SER A 216 39.25 -12.37 29.61
CA SER A 216 39.98 -13.39 28.81
C SER A 216 40.08 -14.82 29.38
N GLN A 217 40.11 -15.88 28.56
CA GLN A 217 40.39 -16.03 27.13
C GLN A 217 39.33 -16.93 26.45
#